data_AF-A0A914XAQ1-F1
#
_entry.id   AF-A0A914XAQ1-F1
#
_cell.length_a   1.000
_cell.length_b   1.000
_cell.length_c   1.000
_cell.angle_alpha   90.00
_cell.angle_beta   90.00
_cell.angle_gamma   90.00
#
_symmetry.space_group_name_H-M   'P 1'
#
loop_
_entity.id
_entity.type
_entity.pdbx_description
1 polymer ?
#
loop_
_entity_poly.entity_id
_entity_poly.type
_entity_poly.pdbx_seq_one_letter_code
_entity_poly.pdbx_strand_id
1 'polypeptide(L)'
;MSSCSLVLKRSLSTSAITRQLIKPPTQVHGIEGRYASALYSAASKAQKLDAVEKDLKTVLKLYQTDVQFRDYMLDPSHKRHHKKQTIDAISKKLGLSETS
;
A
#
# COMPACT_ATOMS: atom_id res chain seq x y z
N MET A 1 -13.69 -19.76 -49.35
CA MET A 1 -14.45 -18.72 -48.63
C MET A 1 -13.93 -18.66 -47.21
N SER A 2 -13.49 -17.48 -46.80
CA SER A 2 -12.72 -17.18 -45.59
C SER A 2 -13.50 -17.49 -44.31
N SER A 3 -12.80 -17.99 -43.28
CA SER A 3 -13.23 -17.82 -41.89
C SER A 3 -12.16 -17.04 -41.15
N CYS A 4 -12.54 -15.84 -40.75
CA CYS A 4 -11.72 -14.81 -40.14
C CYS A 4 -11.22 -15.26 -38.76
N SER A 5 -9.92 -15.06 -38.54
CA SER A 5 -9.21 -15.30 -37.29
C SER A 5 -9.88 -14.60 -36.10
N LEU A 6 -10.30 -15.35 -35.08
CA LEU A 6 -10.85 -14.79 -33.84
C LEU A 6 -9.69 -14.32 -32.96
N VAL A 7 -9.13 -13.18 -33.35
CA VAL A 7 -8.05 -12.52 -32.62
C VAL A 7 -8.65 -11.83 -31.40
N LEU A 8 -8.50 -12.45 -30.22
CA LEU A 8 -8.88 -11.89 -28.92
C LEU A 8 -7.94 -10.73 -28.52
N LYS A 9 -8.04 -9.59 -29.22
CA LYS A 9 -7.29 -8.36 -28.93
C LYS A 9 -8.19 -7.41 -28.16
N ARG A 10 -8.19 -7.50 -26.81
CA ARG A 10 -8.51 -6.45 -25.80
C ARG A 10 -8.97 -7.00 -24.45
N SER A 11 -8.15 -7.77 -23.74
CA SER A 11 -8.42 -8.07 -22.32
C SER A 11 -7.24 -7.70 -21.43
N LEU A 12 -7.08 -6.39 -21.21
CA LEU A 12 -6.31 -5.81 -20.11
C LEU A 12 -7.25 -4.84 -19.38
N SER A 13 -8.38 -5.38 -18.89
CA SER A 13 -9.41 -4.61 -18.19
C SER A 13 -9.19 -4.71 -16.69
N THR A 14 -8.80 -3.61 -16.04
CA THR A 14 -8.67 -3.52 -14.57
C THR A 14 -10.02 -3.41 -13.85
N SER A 15 -11.13 -3.45 -14.60
CA SER A 15 -12.50 -3.34 -14.10
C SER A 15 -12.89 -4.43 -13.11
N ALA A 16 -12.26 -5.61 -13.15
CA ALA A 16 -12.52 -6.67 -12.18
C ALA A 16 -11.90 -6.37 -10.80
N ILE A 17 -10.68 -5.83 -10.77
CA ILE A 17 -9.94 -5.51 -9.54
C ILE A 17 -10.61 -4.34 -8.79
N THR A 18 -11.07 -3.32 -9.54
CA THR A 18 -11.75 -2.16 -8.95
C THR A 18 -13.10 -2.48 -8.31
N ARG A 19 -13.79 -3.54 -8.74
CA ARG A 19 -15.06 -3.99 -8.15
C ARG A 19 -14.93 -4.63 -6.78
N GLN A 20 -13.76 -5.21 -6.48
CA GLN A 20 -13.50 -5.88 -5.20
C GLN A 20 -12.97 -4.93 -4.13
N LEU A 21 -12.72 -3.65 -4.44
CA LEU A 21 -12.20 -2.67 -3.48
C LEU A 21 -13.37 -1.94 -2.81
N ILE A 22 -13.31 -1.83 -1.48
CA ILE A 22 -14.30 -1.08 -0.71
C ILE A 22 -14.02 0.40 -0.95
N LYS A 23 -14.95 1.10 -1.60
CA LYS A 23 -14.77 2.53 -1.88
C LYS A 23 -14.68 3.31 -0.56
N PRO A 24 -13.61 4.08 -0.32
CA PRO A 24 -13.55 4.95 0.84
C PRO A 24 -14.64 6.04 0.73
N PRO A 25 -15.17 6.52 1.88
CA PRO A 25 -16.25 7.51 1.90
C PRO A 25 -15.87 8.84 1.23
N THR A 26 -14.60 9.25 1.38
CA THR A 26 -14.02 10.40 0.69
C THR A 26 -13.04 9.93 -0.37
N GLN A 27 -13.27 10.30 -1.64
CA GLN A 27 -12.37 9.93 -2.73
C GLN A 27 -11.11 10.80 -2.71
N VAL A 28 -9.98 10.15 -2.41
CA VAL A 28 -8.64 10.74 -2.49
C VAL A 28 -7.98 10.35 -3.82
N HIS A 29 -7.43 11.33 -4.51
CA HIS A 29 -6.86 11.18 -5.85
C HIS A 29 -5.33 11.16 -5.81
N GLY A 30 -4.70 10.85 -6.94
CA GLY A 30 -3.23 10.79 -7.06
C GLY A 30 -2.64 9.45 -6.62
N ILE A 31 -1.31 9.40 -6.51
CA ILE A 31 -0.56 8.19 -6.14
C ILE A 31 -0.83 7.84 -4.67
N GLU A 32 -0.75 8.84 -3.79
CA GLU A 32 -1.05 8.70 -2.36
C GLU A 32 -2.48 8.24 -2.11
N GLY A 33 -3.45 8.83 -2.83
CA GLY A 33 -4.86 8.44 -2.73
C GLY A 33 -5.13 7.00 -3.13
N ARG A 34 -4.38 6.45 -4.10
CA ARG A 34 -4.46 5.03 -4.48
C ARG A 34 -3.95 4.12 -3.37
N TYR A 35 -2.82 4.45 -2.75
CA TYR A 35 -2.29 3.69 -1.61
C TYR A 35 -3.25 3.75 -0.41
N ALA A 36 -3.76 4.94 -0.08
CA ALA A 36 -4.72 5.12 1.01
C ALA A 36 -6.02 4.34 0.77
N SER A 37 -6.58 4.40 -0.44
CA SER A 37 -7.81 3.69 -0.80
C SER A 37 -7.64 2.17 -0.77
N ALA A 38 -6.49 1.66 -1.22
CA ALA A 38 -6.17 0.24 -1.20
C ALA A 38 -6.02 -0.28 0.24
N LEU A 39 -5.29 0.46 1.08
CA LEU A 39 -5.10 0.13 2.49
C LEU A 39 -6.42 0.19 3.27
N TYR A 40 -7.23 1.23 3.06
CA TYR A 40 -8.58 1.31 3.63
C TYR A 40 -9.46 0.13 3.19
N SER A 41 -9.40 -0.24 1.90
CA SER A 41 -10.13 -1.39 1.38
C SER A 41 -9.73 -2.70 2.06
N ALA A 42 -8.42 -2.94 2.23
CA ALA A 42 -7.91 -4.15 2.88
C ALA A 42 -8.28 -4.18 4.37
N ALA A 43 -8.06 -3.07 5.09
CA ALA A 43 -8.37 -2.97 6.51
C ALA A 43 -9.88 -3.06 6.80
N SER A 44 -10.73 -2.50 5.92
CA SER A 44 -12.18 -2.59 6.03
C SER A 44 -12.69 -4.01 5.77
N LYS A 45 -12.10 -4.75 4.80
CA LYS A 45 -12.38 -6.19 4.62
C LYS A 45 -11.97 -7.01 5.83
N ALA A 46 -10.83 -6.70 6.41
CA ALA A 46 -10.29 -7.40 7.58
C ALA A 46 -10.91 -6.96 8.93
N GLN A 47 -11.80 -5.95 8.93
CA GLN A 47 -12.39 -5.35 10.14
C GLN A 47 -11.33 -4.87 11.17
N LYS A 48 -10.17 -4.40 10.69
CA LYS A 48 -9.03 -3.97 11.51
C LYS A 48 -8.74 -2.46 11.41
N LEU A 49 -9.74 -1.64 11.10
CA LEU A 49 -9.57 -0.20 10.85
C LEU A 49 -8.88 0.53 12.02
N ASP A 50 -9.31 0.28 13.26
CA ASP A 50 -8.75 0.93 14.45
C ASP A 50 -7.28 0.55 14.71
N ALA A 51 -6.91 -0.70 14.41
CA ALA A 51 -5.53 -1.17 14.58
C ALA A 51 -4.61 -0.50 13.56
N VAL A 52 -5.03 -0.47 12.29
CA VAL A 52 -4.27 0.16 11.21
C VAL A 52 -4.12 1.67 11.43
N GLU A 53 -5.13 2.35 11.98
CA GLU A 53 -5.02 3.76 12.33
C GLU A 53 -3.96 4.01 13.41
N LYS A 54 -3.93 3.19 14.47
CA LYS A 54 -2.92 3.29 15.54
C LYS A 54 -1.52 3.01 15.02
N ASP A 55 -1.38 2.01 14.16
CA ASP A 55 -0.12 1.65 13.51
C ASP A 55 0.42 2.83 12.68
N LEU A 56 -0.42 3.43 11.82
CA LEU A 56 -0.04 4.59 11.01
C LEU A 56 0.35 5.80 11.87
N LYS A 57 -0.38 6.08 12.96
CA LYS A 57 -0.02 7.13 13.92
C LYS A 57 1.32 6.88 14.58
N THR A 58 1.62 5.62 14.90
CA THR A 58 2.91 5.25 15.53
C THR A 58 4.06 5.41 14.55
N VAL A 59 3.90 4.96 13.31
CA VAL A 59 4.91 5.15 12.25
C VAL A 59 5.16 6.63 11.97
N LEU A 60 4.10 7.44 11.93
CA LEU A 60 4.22 8.89 11.72
C LEU A 60 4.98 9.57 12.88
N LYS A 61 4.68 9.19 14.13
CA LYS A 61 5.42 9.70 15.30
C LYS A 61 6.90 9.33 15.24
N LEU A 62 7.24 8.10 14.87
CA LEU A 62 8.63 7.68 14.71
C LEU A 62 9.35 8.48 13.63
N TYR A 63 8.71 8.68 12.48
CA TYR A 63 9.27 9.47 11.39
C TYR A 63 9.53 10.93 11.80
N GLN A 64 8.71 11.50 12.68
CA GLN A 64 8.89 12.85 13.20
C GLN A 64 9.93 12.95 14.32
N THR A 65 10.03 11.92 15.16
CA THR A 65 10.88 11.92 16.35
C THR A 65 12.33 11.58 16.02
N ASP A 66 12.53 10.57 15.16
CA ASP A 66 13.85 10.05 14.83
C ASP A 66 14.36 10.65 13.51
N VAL A 67 15.19 11.68 13.65
CA VAL A 67 15.84 12.37 12.54
C VAL A 67 16.76 11.44 11.74
N GLN A 68 17.44 10.50 12.41
CA GLN A 68 18.35 9.56 11.74
C GLN A 68 17.58 8.59 10.85
N PHE A 69 16.42 8.12 11.33
CA PHE A 69 15.54 7.26 10.54
C PHE A 69 14.99 7.98 9.29
N ARG A 70 14.60 9.25 9.43
CA ARG A 70 14.15 10.06 8.30
C ARG A 70 15.25 10.25 7.26
N ASP A 71 16.46 10.58 7.69
CA ASP A 71 17.58 10.84 6.79
C ASP A 71 17.99 9.54 6.06
N TYR A 72 17.97 8.40 6.75
CA TYR A 72 18.15 7.07 6.15
C TYR A 72 17.08 6.74 5.08
N MET A 73 15.83 7.14 5.32
CA MET A 73 14.73 6.97 4.36
C MET A 73 14.94 7.79 3.08
N LEU A 74 15.45 9.01 3.21
CA LEU A 74 15.66 9.94 2.10
C LEU A 74 16.96 9.70 1.34
N ASP A 75 17.98 9.13 1.98
CA ASP A 75 19.29 8.91 1.34
C ASP A 75 19.20 7.91 0.16
N PRO A 76 19.48 8.34 -1.09
CA PRO A 76 19.46 7.45 -2.25
C PRO A 76 20.65 6.48 -2.32
N SER A 77 21.68 6.65 -1.48
CA SER A 77 22.91 5.83 -1.49
C SER A 77 22.67 4.38 -1.02
N HIS A 78 21.69 4.18 -0.14
CA HIS A 78 21.36 2.87 0.40
C HIS A 78 20.54 2.04 -0.59
N LYS A 79 21.03 0.83 -0.89
CA LYS A 79 20.34 -0.09 -1.81
C LYS A 79 18.95 -0.43 -1.27
N ARG A 80 17.97 -0.49 -2.18
CA ARG A 80 16.55 -0.79 -1.88
C ARG A 80 16.36 -2.05 -1.05
N HIS A 81 17.17 -3.08 -1.28
CA HIS A 81 17.10 -4.34 -0.53
C HIS A 81 17.38 -4.12 0.96
N HIS A 82 18.39 -3.33 1.31
CA HIS A 82 18.72 -3.02 2.70
C HIS A 82 17.62 -2.17 3.34
N LYS A 83 17.07 -1.18 2.62
CA LYS A 83 15.92 -0.40 3.12
C LYS A 83 14.72 -1.29 3.45
N LYS A 84 14.40 -2.24 2.57
CA LYS A 84 13.31 -3.20 2.81
C LYS A 84 13.56 -4.01 4.08
N GLN A 85 14.74 -4.60 4.24
CA GLN A 85 15.08 -5.39 5.43
C GLN A 85 15.00 -4.55 6.72
N THR A 86 15.45 -3.30 6.68
CA THR A 86 15.34 -2.39 7.81
C THR A 86 13.88 -2.09 8.17
N ILE A 87 13.04 -1.83 7.17
CA ILE A 87 11.60 -1.58 7.38
C ILE A 87 10.91 -2.83 7.95
N ASP A 88 11.23 -4.02 7.41
CA ASP A 88 10.67 -5.28 7.90
C ASP A 88 11.08 -5.53 9.37
N ALA A 89 12.32 -5.21 9.73
CA ALA A 89 12.80 -5.32 11.11
C ALA A 89 12.12 -4.32 12.06
N ILE A 90 11.94 -3.07 11.61
CA ILE A 90 11.26 -2.03 12.38
C ILE A 90 9.78 -2.39 12.57
N SER A 91 9.11 -2.86 11.52
CA SER A 91 7.72 -3.34 11.57
C SER A 91 7.54 -4.42 12.64
N LYS A 92 8.44 -5.41 12.67
CA LYS A 92 8.45 -6.47 13.69
C LYS A 92 8.72 -5.94 15.10
N LYS A 93 9.59 -4.95 15.26
CA LYS A 93 9.88 -4.32 16.55
C LYS A 93 8.69 -3.53 17.09
N LEU A 94 7.91 -2.92 16.20
CA LEU A 94 6.72 -2.14 16.52
C LEU A 94 5.46 -2.99 16.69
N GLY A 95 5.50 -4.26 16.25
CA GLY A 95 4.35 -5.16 16.31
C GLY A 95 3.20 -4.71 15.41
N LEU A 96 3.52 -4.14 14.24
CA LEU A 96 2.50 -3.65 13.30
C LEU A 96 1.63 -4.81 12.81
N SER A 97 0.36 -4.53 12.59
CA SER A 97 -0.62 -5.53 12.16
C SER A 97 -0.42 -5.97 10.70
N GLU A 98 -0.52 -7.27 10.45
CA GLU A 98 -0.52 -7.82 9.09
C GLU A 98 -1.85 -7.49 8.40
N THR A 99 -1.78 -6.70 7.33
CA THR A 99 -2.94 -6.29 6.51
C THR A 99 -3.04 -7.06 5.19
N SER A 100 -2.45 -8.25 5.11
CA SER A 100 -2.49 -9.14 3.94
C SER A 100 -3.68 -10.08 3.99
#